data_AF-A0A0S8KP30-F1
#
_entry.id   AF-A0A0S8KP30-F1
#
_cell.length_a   1.000
_cell.length_b   1.000
_cell.length_c   1.000
_cell.angle_alpha   90.00
_cell.angle_beta   90.00
_cell.angle_gamma   90.00
#
_symmetry.space_group_name_H-M   'P 1'
#
loop_
_entity.id
_entity.type
_entity.pdbx_description
1 polymer ?
#
loop_
_entity_poly.entity_id
_entity_poly.type
_entity_poly.pdbx_seq_one_letter_code
_entity_poly.pdbx_strand_id
1 'polypeptide(L)'
;MLITVGDPRIDWTRLVPQADSKTIALIEEGIERVVGTTTEQIELLEVDGQLALQRTQAARSDILGDRLSTTVVLRSTFSPLSHHDQHAGATVSLDYRGLEVSGMRQTPQGNVGPIQVRLDRPAFDAHSVEMILRLMPLSQGYSYMLPAFHAGLAQVLEITVAVTGRQEVHAGRGRQVPAWIVQTEWGRSHAVVTYWIGGQPAELLKQSSTLPSGAVLQFVRS
;
A
#
# COMPACT_ATOMS: atom_id res chain seq x y z
N MET A 1 5.13 17.93 5.71
CA MET A 1 3.73 18.37 5.93
C MET A 1 2.90 17.18 6.36
N LEU A 2 2.07 17.26 7.40
CA LEU A 2 1.18 16.14 7.77
C LEU A 2 -0.05 16.11 6.84
N ILE A 3 -0.33 14.96 6.26
CA ILE A 3 -1.57 14.64 5.54
C ILE A 3 -2.37 13.69 6.42
N THR A 4 -3.66 13.98 6.60
CA THR A 4 -4.55 13.22 7.49
C THR A 4 -5.72 12.61 6.72
N VAL A 5 -6.43 11.67 7.34
CA VAL A 5 -7.68 11.13 6.77
C VAL A 5 -8.65 12.28 6.47
N GLY A 6 -9.17 12.33 5.26
CA GLY A 6 -10.10 13.37 4.82
C GLY A 6 -9.47 14.75 4.58
N ASP A 7 -8.15 14.84 4.44
CA ASP A 7 -7.47 16.12 4.18
C ASP A 7 -8.08 16.85 2.98
N PRO A 8 -8.60 18.07 3.14
CA PRO A 8 -9.32 18.77 2.07
C PRO A 8 -8.41 19.24 0.93
N ARG A 9 -7.09 19.16 1.11
CA ARG A 9 -6.10 19.50 0.07
C ARG A 9 -5.96 18.38 -0.97
N ILE A 10 -6.50 17.20 -0.69
CA ILE A 10 -6.43 16.02 -1.55
C ILE A 10 -7.81 15.74 -2.12
N ASP A 11 -7.88 15.57 -3.43
CA ASP A 11 -9.08 15.07 -4.08
C ASP A 11 -9.09 13.54 -4.04
N TRP A 12 -9.67 13.00 -2.97
CA TRP A 12 -9.78 11.56 -2.71
C TRP A 12 -10.59 10.81 -3.78
N THR A 13 -11.41 11.52 -4.56
CA THR A 13 -12.32 10.92 -5.55
C THR A 13 -11.65 10.57 -6.87
N ARG A 14 -10.40 11.05 -7.08
CA ARG A 14 -9.60 10.85 -8.31
C ARG A 14 -9.12 9.42 -8.51
N LEU A 15 -9.06 8.61 -7.45
CA LEU A 15 -8.76 7.20 -7.60
C LEU A 15 -10.00 6.51 -8.14
N VAL A 16 -9.90 6.08 -9.40
CA VAL A 16 -10.95 5.37 -10.11
C VAL A 16 -10.71 3.87 -10.05
N PRO A 17 -11.77 3.05 -10.27
CA PRO A 17 -11.59 1.61 -10.47
C PRO A 17 -10.52 1.31 -11.50
N GLN A 18 -9.62 0.40 -11.15
CA GLN A 18 -8.51 -0.01 -12.00
C GLN A 18 -8.03 -1.40 -11.58
N ALA A 19 -7.33 -2.07 -12.50
CA ALA A 19 -6.67 -3.32 -12.21
C ALA A 19 -5.27 -3.32 -12.81
N ASP A 20 -4.34 -3.99 -12.14
CA ASP A 20 -3.00 -4.19 -12.67
C ASP A 20 -2.44 -5.57 -12.30
N SER A 21 -1.35 -5.91 -12.98
CA SER A 21 -0.52 -7.06 -12.69
C SER A 21 0.94 -6.65 -12.75
N LYS A 22 1.76 -7.22 -11.86
CA LYS A 22 3.19 -6.97 -11.79
C LYS A 22 3.94 -8.28 -11.64
N THR A 23 5.13 -8.33 -12.21
CA THR A 23 6.11 -9.38 -11.96
C THR A 23 6.86 -9.05 -10.67
N ILE A 24 7.11 -10.05 -9.83
CA ILE A 24 7.98 -9.95 -8.66
C ILE A 24 9.36 -10.47 -9.07
N ALA A 25 10.38 -9.65 -8.92
CA ALA A 25 11.76 -9.99 -9.17
C ALA A 25 12.61 -9.81 -7.91
N LEU A 26 13.49 -10.77 -7.65
CA LEU A 26 14.54 -10.68 -6.65
C LEU A 26 15.86 -10.37 -7.36
N ILE A 27 16.55 -9.33 -6.91
CA ILE A 27 17.85 -8.92 -7.44
C ILE A 27 18.90 -9.14 -6.35
N GLU A 28 19.80 -10.08 -6.60
CA GLU A 28 20.90 -10.46 -5.70
C GLU A 28 22.21 -10.36 -6.48
N GLU A 29 23.17 -9.61 -5.95
CA GLU A 29 24.48 -9.40 -6.61
C GLU A 29 24.37 -8.89 -8.07
N GLY A 30 23.31 -8.14 -8.36
CA GLY A 30 23.01 -7.61 -9.70
C GLY A 30 22.32 -8.59 -10.65
N ILE A 31 22.08 -9.82 -10.22
CA ILE A 31 21.37 -10.84 -11.00
C ILE A 31 19.87 -10.76 -10.67
N GLU A 32 19.06 -10.45 -11.68
CA GLU A 32 17.61 -10.42 -11.56
C GLU A 32 17.01 -11.82 -11.81
N ARG A 33 16.15 -12.28 -10.90
CA ARG A 33 15.37 -13.50 -11.05
C ARG A 33 13.90 -13.20 -10.79
N VAL A 34 13.04 -13.61 -11.72
CA VAL A 34 11.58 -13.58 -11.50
C VAL A 34 11.20 -14.66 -10.49
N VAL A 35 10.47 -14.28 -9.46
CA VAL A 35 10.13 -15.13 -8.30
C VAL A 35 8.65 -15.13 -7.96
N GLY A 36 7.83 -14.50 -8.80
CA GLY A 36 6.39 -14.43 -8.58
C GLY A 36 5.67 -13.37 -9.39
N THR A 37 4.41 -13.17 -9.06
CA THR A 37 3.52 -12.15 -9.64
C THR A 37 2.61 -11.57 -8.56
N THR A 38 2.15 -10.34 -8.77
CA THR A 38 1.06 -9.73 -8.00
C THR A 38 -0.02 -9.23 -8.91
N THR A 39 -1.28 -9.33 -8.48
CA THR A 39 -2.41 -8.63 -9.08
C THR A 39 -2.99 -7.63 -8.10
N GLU A 40 -3.56 -6.56 -8.64
CA GLU A 40 -4.36 -5.59 -7.91
C GLU A 40 -5.67 -5.35 -8.65
N GLN A 41 -6.75 -5.25 -7.89
CA GLN A 41 -8.06 -4.82 -8.38
C GLN A 41 -8.63 -3.81 -7.40
N ILE A 42 -9.01 -2.63 -7.91
CA ILE A 42 -9.66 -1.56 -7.17
C ILE A 42 -11.06 -1.39 -7.76
N GLU A 43 -12.07 -1.49 -6.92
CA GLU A 43 -13.48 -1.44 -7.32
C GLU A 43 -14.25 -0.47 -6.45
N LEU A 44 -15.34 0.06 -7.00
CA LEU A 44 -16.32 0.82 -6.24
C LEU A 44 -17.33 -0.15 -5.63
N LEU A 45 -17.66 0.11 -4.37
CA LEU A 45 -18.80 -0.50 -3.70
C LEU A 45 -19.54 0.55 -2.87
N GLU A 46 -20.70 0.17 -2.36
CA GLU A 46 -21.43 0.94 -1.38
C GLU A 46 -21.38 0.22 -0.03
N VAL A 47 -21.07 0.97 1.03
CA VAL A 47 -21.09 0.50 2.43
C VAL A 47 -21.92 1.49 3.22
N ASP A 48 -23.01 1.02 3.83
CA ASP A 48 -23.93 1.85 4.62
C ASP A 48 -24.40 3.14 3.91
N GLY A 49 -24.69 3.04 2.61
CA GLY A 49 -25.12 4.17 1.78
C GLY A 49 -23.99 5.13 1.36
N GLN A 50 -22.73 4.81 1.65
CA GLN A 50 -21.56 5.61 1.26
C GLN A 50 -20.71 4.88 0.21
N LEU A 51 -20.24 5.62 -0.79
CA LEU A 51 -19.30 5.07 -1.77
C LEU A 51 -17.94 4.79 -1.11
N ALA A 52 -17.44 3.59 -1.31
CA ALA A 52 -16.15 3.11 -0.86
C ALA A 52 -15.33 2.57 -2.03
N LEU A 53 -14.02 2.43 -1.81
CA LEU A 53 -13.10 1.71 -2.67
C LEU A 53 -12.69 0.42 -1.96
N GLN A 54 -12.88 -0.72 -2.61
CA GLN A 54 -12.29 -1.99 -2.21
C GLN A 54 -11.07 -2.24 -3.07
N ARG A 55 -9.94 -2.48 -2.43
CA ARG A 55 -8.72 -2.95 -3.07
C ARG A 55 -8.46 -4.38 -2.69
N THR A 56 -8.35 -5.24 -3.69
CA THR A 56 -7.88 -6.62 -3.53
C THR A 56 -6.50 -6.75 -4.14
N GLN A 57 -5.55 -7.29 -3.37
CA GLN A 57 -4.23 -7.64 -3.86
C GLN A 57 -3.98 -9.13 -3.64
N ALA A 58 -3.49 -9.81 -4.68
CA ALA A 58 -3.00 -11.17 -4.56
C ALA A 58 -1.54 -11.21 -4.98
N ALA A 59 -0.69 -11.87 -4.19
CA ALA A 59 0.68 -12.20 -4.56
C ALA A 59 0.84 -13.71 -4.60
N ARG A 60 1.54 -14.19 -5.63
CA ARG A 60 2.04 -15.57 -5.70
C ARG A 60 3.54 -15.52 -5.87
N SER A 61 4.28 -16.10 -4.93
CA SER A 61 5.74 -16.06 -4.96
C SER A 61 6.37 -17.29 -4.33
N ASP A 62 7.36 -17.82 -5.02
CA ASP A 62 8.15 -18.97 -4.54
C ASP A 62 9.01 -18.61 -3.31
N ILE A 63 9.28 -17.32 -3.10
CA ILE A 63 10.17 -16.83 -2.03
C ILE A 63 9.37 -16.12 -0.94
N LEU A 64 8.44 -15.25 -1.32
CA LEU A 64 7.66 -14.49 -0.36
C LEU A 64 6.45 -15.28 0.15
N GLY A 65 6.11 -16.40 -0.49
CA GLY A 65 4.85 -17.10 -0.26
C GLY A 65 3.65 -16.37 -0.87
N ASP A 66 2.51 -17.05 -0.82
CA ASP A 66 1.24 -16.49 -1.29
C ASP A 66 0.67 -15.50 -0.25
N ARG A 67 0.03 -14.45 -0.77
CA ARG A 67 -0.65 -13.45 0.04
C ARG A 67 -1.93 -12.99 -0.63
N LEU A 68 -2.98 -12.80 0.15
CA LEU A 68 -4.23 -12.17 -0.30
C LEU A 68 -4.61 -11.09 0.71
N SER A 69 -4.73 -9.85 0.24
CA SER A 69 -5.12 -8.71 1.06
C SER A 69 -6.35 -8.03 0.46
N THR A 70 -7.30 -7.64 1.30
CA THR A 70 -8.43 -6.79 0.93
C THR A 70 -8.48 -5.60 1.87
N THR A 71 -8.54 -4.39 1.34
CA THR A 71 -8.69 -3.16 2.12
C THR A 71 -9.88 -2.37 1.59
N VAL A 72 -10.74 -1.89 2.47
CA VAL A 72 -11.88 -1.04 2.13
C VAL A 72 -11.72 0.33 2.77
N VAL A 73 -11.83 1.39 1.97
CA VAL A 73 -11.75 2.79 2.42
C VAL A 73 -12.92 3.60 1.89
N LEU A 74 -13.40 4.59 2.66
CA LEU A 74 -14.38 5.56 2.15
C LEU A 74 -13.79 6.37 1.00
N ARG A 75 -14.54 6.51 -0.10
CA ARG A 75 -14.06 7.20 -1.30
C ARG A 75 -13.82 8.69 -1.08
N SER A 76 -14.64 9.33 -0.24
CA SER A 76 -14.60 10.78 -0.02
C SER A 76 -13.46 11.23 0.90
N THR A 77 -12.96 10.37 1.77
CA THR A 77 -12.02 10.74 2.83
C THR A 77 -10.82 9.80 2.96
N PHE A 78 -10.85 8.65 2.29
CA PHE A 78 -9.88 7.56 2.51
C PHE A 78 -9.85 7.04 3.95
N SER A 79 -10.91 7.28 4.73
CA SER A 79 -11.02 6.67 6.05
C SER A 79 -11.12 5.15 5.89
N PRO A 80 -10.30 4.37 6.59
CA PRO A 80 -10.40 2.92 6.51
C PRO A 80 -11.71 2.46 7.12
N LEU A 81 -12.29 1.42 6.52
CA LEU A 81 -13.49 0.74 6.99
C LEU A 81 -13.14 -0.68 7.45
N SER A 82 -12.40 -1.42 6.62
CA SER A 82 -11.94 -2.77 6.97
C SER A 82 -10.64 -3.13 6.26
N HIS A 83 -9.92 -4.09 6.86
CA HIS A 83 -8.75 -4.70 6.27
C HIS A 83 -8.72 -6.19 6.59
N HIS A 84 -8.49 -7.01 5.58
CA HIS A 84 -8.29 -8.44 5.70
C HIS A 84 -6.98 -8.82 5.02
N ASP A 85 -6.15 -9.62 5.68
CA ASP A 85 -4.88 -10.10 5.14
C ASP A 85 -4.71 -11.57 5.47
N GLN A 86 -4.25 -12.34 4.49
CA GLN A 86 -3.91 -13.74 4.63
C GLN A 86 -2.52 -13.97 4.05
N HIS A 87 -1.61 -14.51 4.86
CA HIS A 87 -0.24 -14.75 4.43
C HIS A 87 0.39 -15.89 5.24
N ALA A 88 0.93 -16.91 4.56
CA ALA A 88 1.67 -18.02 5.18
C ALA A 88 0.93 -18.69 6.37
N GLY A 89 -0.39 -18.87 6.25
CA GLY A 89 -1.25 -19.45 7.30
C GLY A 89 -1.63 -18.48 8.44
N ALA A 90 -1.05 -17.28 8.48
CA ALA A 90 -1.53 -16.20 9.33
C ALA A 90 -2.70 -15.47 8.67
N THR A 91 -3.62 -14.98 9.49
CA THR A 91 -4.70 -14.10 9.03
C THR A 91 -4.85 -12.90 9.96
N VAL A 92 -5.27 -11.77 9.40
CA VAL A 92 -5.66 -10.59 10.16
C VAL A 92 -6.96 -10.06 9.57
N SER A 93 -7.92 -9.73 10.41
CA SER A 93 -9.18 -9.06 10.03
C SER A 93 -9.40 -7.90 10.97
N LEU A 94 -9.58 -6.70 10.42
CA LEU A 94 -9.76 -5.46 11.15
C LEU A 94 -11.01 -4.73 10.64
N ASP A 95 -11.73 -4.14 11.58
CA ASP A 95 -12.78 -3.16 11.39
C ASP A 95 -12.34 -1.84 12.01
N TYR A 96 -12.61 -0.75 11.30
CA TYR A 96 -12.26 0.61 11.70
C TYR A 96 -13.54 1.39 11.99
N ARG A 97 -13.63 2.00 13.18
CA ARG A 97 -14.75 2.85 13.60
C ARG A 97 -14.23 4.14 14.22
N GLY A 98 -13.99 5.13 13.37
CA GLY A 98 -13.42 6.41 13.79
C GLY A 98 -12.00 6.24 14.37
N LEU A 99 -11.88 6.32 15.69
CA LEU A 99 -10.62 6.13 16.41
C LEU A 99 -10.46 4.73 17.00
N GLU A 100 -11.40 3.82 16.75
CA GLU A 100 -11.35 2.46 17.26
C GLU A 100 -10.98 1.50 16.13
N VAL A 101 -9.99 0.64 16.40
CA VAL A 101 -9.63 -0.48 15.53
C VAL A 101 -9.86 -1.76 16.31
N SER A 102 -10.73 -2.61 15.78
CA SER A 102 -11.07 -3.89 16.40
C SER A 102 -10.93 -5.02 15.40
N GLY A 103 -10.65 -6.24 15.85
CA GLY A 103 -10.54 -7.36 14.94
C GLY A 103 -9.93 -8.60 15.57
N MET A 104 -9.52 -9.52 14.70
CA MET A 104 -8.91 -10.79 15.08
C MET A 104 -7.62 -11.01 14.29
N ARG A 105 -6.62 -11.60 14.94
CA ARG A 105 -5.43 -12.13 14.29
C ARG A 105 -5.29 -13.62 14.59
N GLN A 106 -4.88 -14.37 13.59
CA GLN A 106 -4.48 -15.76 13.71
C GLN A 106 -3.00 -15.89 13.31
N THR A 107 -2.19 -16.54 14.14
CA THR A 107 -0.80 -16.85 13.80
C THR A 107 -0.72 -18.10 12.91
N PRO A 108 0.43 -18.37 12.24
CA PRO A 108 0.60 -19.60 11.46
C PRO A 108 0.42 -20.89 12.27
N GLN A 109 0.63 -20.84 13.60
CA GLN A 109 0.42 -21.96 14.52
C GLN A 109 -1.05 -22.16 14.92
N GLY A 110 -1.97 -21.35 14.38
CA GLY A 110 -3.40 -21.40 14.68
C GLY A 110 -3.82 -20.64 15.94
N ASN A 111 -2.92 -19.89 16.58
CA ASN A 111 -3.29 -19.10 17.76
C ASN A 111 -4.11 -17.90 17.33
N VAL A 112 -5.35 -17.81 17.84
CA VAL A 112 -6.27 -16.71 17.55
C VAL A 112 -6.31 -15.74 18.73
N GLY A 113 -6.25 -14.43 18.46
CA GLY A 113 -6.36 -13.41 19.49
C GLY A 113 -7.00 -12.12 18.98
N PRO A 114 -7.66 -11.35 19.87
CA PRO A 114 -8.28 -10.09 19.49
C PRO A 114 -7.23 -8.99 19.25
N ILE A 115 -7.58 -8.05 18.38
CA ILE A 115 -6.96 -6.74 18.27
C ILE A 115 -8.01 -5.73 18.72
N GLN A 116 -7.68 -4.90 19.70
CA GLN A 116 -8.51 -3.79 20.15
C GLN A 116 -7.59 -2.62 20.49
N VAL A 117 -7.63 -1.58 19.67
CA VAL A 117 -6.76 -0.42 19.80
C VAL A 117 -7.61 0.84 19.68
N ARG A 118 -7.42 1.76 20.61
CA ARG A 118 -7.92 3.14 20.51
C ARG A 118 -6.79 4.02 20.01
N LEU A 119 -7.03 4.71 18.91
CA LEU A 119 -6.10 5.64 18.28
C LEU A 119 -6.21 7.02 18.93
N ASP A 120 -5.10 7.73 19.05
CA ASP A 120 -5.09 9.12 19.54
C ASP A 120 -5.55 10.10 18.45
N ARG A 121 -5.54 9.68 17.19
CA ARG A 121 -5.95 10.46 16.01
C ARG A 121 -6.36 9.54 14.85
N PRO A 122 -7.12 10.04 13.86
CA PRO A 122 -7.42 9.28 12.65
C PRO A 122 -6.13 8.86 11.95
N ALA A 123 -6.07 7.60 11.53
CA ALA A 123 -4.96 7.03 10.78
C ALA A 123 -5.50 6.29 9.56
N PHE A 124 -4.70 6.27 8.49
CA PHE A 124 -4.96 5.40 7.35
C PHE A 124 -4.73 3.94 7.72
N ASP A 125 -5.25 3.01 6.92
CA ASP A 125 -4.78 1.63 6.98
C ASP A 125 -3.42 1.53 6.28
N ALA A 126 -2.43 0.85 6.87
CA ALA A 126 -1.08 0.74 6.29
C ALA A 126 -1.08 0.11 4.88
N HIS A 127 -2.01 -0.79 4.57
CA HIS A 127 -2.15 -1.38 3.24
C HIS A 127 -2.82 -0.45 2.21
N SER A 128 -3.34 0.71 2.64
CA SER A 128 -3.89 1.74 1.73
C SER A 128 -2.85 2.77 1.26
N VAL A 129 -1.63 2.78 1.81
CA VAL A 129 -0.62 3.80 1.52
C VAL A 129 -0.30 3.89 0.03
N GLU A 130 -0.17 2.76 -0.66
CA GLU A 130 0.07 2.73 -2.11
C GLU A 130 -1.05 3.38 -2.95
N MET A 131 -2.29 3.33 -2.47
CA MET A 131 -3.41 4.03 -3.09
C MET A 131 -3.35 5.53 -2.81
N ILE A 132 -2.99 5.92 -1.58
CA ILE A 132 -2.84 7.33 -1.16
C ILE A 132 -1.76 8.02 -1.99
N LEU A 133 -0.61 7.37 -2.21
CA LEU A 133 0.47 7.96 -2.99
C LEU A 133 0.05 8.33 -4.43
N ARG A 134 -0.91 7.61 -5.02
CA ARG A 134 -1.47 7.89 -6.36
C ARG A 134 -2.38 9.12 -6.38
N LEU A 135 -2.89 9.53 -5.22
CA LEU A 135 -3.75 10.71 -5.05
C LEU A 135 -2.98 11.97 -4.72
N MET A 136 -1.74 11.83 -4.23
CA MET A 136 -0.94 12.97 -3.80
C MET A 136 -0.60 13.90 -4.97
N PRO A 137 -0.51 15.23 -4.72
CA PRO A 137 -0.03 16.19 -5.71
C PRO A 137 1.50 16.05 -5.86
N LEU A 138 1.93 15.00 -6.55
CA LEU A 138 3.34 14.67 -6.74
C LEU A 138 4.05 15.77 -7.51
N SER A 139 5.07 16.36 -6.89
CA SER A 139 5.94 17.38 -7.47
C SER A 139 7.31 17.32 -6.81
N GLN A 140 8.34 17.72 -7.54
CA GLN A 140 9.73 17.55 -7.11
C GLN A 140 10.01 18.27 -5.78
N GLY A 141 10.68 17.57 -4.86
CA GLY A 141 11.08 18.13 -3.56
C GLY A 141 9.96 18.17 -2.51
N TYR A 142 8.74 17.71 -2.85
CA TYR A 142 7.67 17.64 -1.87
C TYR A 142 7.87 16.49 -0.89
N SER A 143 7.54 16.74 0.38
CA SER A 143 7.56 15.74 1.43
C SER A 143 6.35 15.84 2.36
N TYR A 144 5.78 14.67 2.65
CA TYR A 144 4.57 14.51 3.45
C TYR A 144 4.84 13.53 4.60
N MET A 145 4.01 13.58 5.63
CA MET A 145 3.92 12.55 6.65
C MET A 145 2.50 12.00 6.66
N LEU A 146 2.37 10.69 6.82
CA LEU A 146 1.09 10.00 6.89
C LEU A 146 1.04 9.15 8.18
N PRO A 147 0.02 9.30 9.03
CA PRO A 147 -0.23 8.36 10.11
C PRO A 147 -0.95 7.13 9.54
N ALA A 148 -0.39 5.95 9.70
CA ALA A 148 -1.00 4.70 9.25
C ALA A 148 -0.99 3.62 10.32
N PHE A 149 -2.14 3.01 10.58
CA PHE A 149 -2.26 1.87 11.48
C PHE A 149 -1.65 0.62 10.84
N HIS A 150 -0.63 0.05 11.49
CA HIS A 150 0.04 -1.15 11.05
C HIS A 150 -0.49 -2.36 11.83
N ALA A 151 -1.34 -3.16 11.19
CA ALA A 151 -2.04 -4.27 11.80
C ALA A 151 -1.11 -5.26 12.55
N GLY A 152 0.02 -5.62 11.93
CA GLY A 152 0.98 -6.55 12.54
C GLY A 152 1.68 -6.04 13.81
N LEU A 153 1.72 -4.71 14.00
CA LEU A 153 2.32 -4.08 15.19
C LEU A 153 1.26 -3.53 16.14
N ALA A 154 -0.02 -3.56 15.74
CA ALA A 154 -1.14 -2.98 16.48
C ALA A 154 -0.90 -1.53 16.94
N GLN A 155 -0.26 -0.71 16.09
CA GLN A 155 0.07 0.69 16.40
C GLN A 155 0.05 1.57 15.16
N VAL A 156 -0.06 2.88 15.36
CA VAL A 156 0.12 3.87 14.30
C VAL A 156 1.60 4.09 14.05
N LEU A 157 1.99 4.04 12.78
CA LEU A 157 3.31 4.42 12.28
C LEU A 157 3.21 5.77 11.58
N GLU A 158 4.21 6.62 11.80
CA GLU A 158 4.44 7.77 10.94
C GLU A 158 5.24 7.31 9.71
N ILE A 159 4.69 7.56 8.53
CA ILE A 159 5.34 7.27 7.27
C ILE A 159 5.77 8.60 6.67
N THR A 160 7.08 8.80 6.53
CA THR A 160 7.63 9.94 5.79
C THR A 160 7.60 9.60 4.31
N VAL A 161 7.03 10.49 3.50
CA VAL A 161 6.96 10.39 2.05
C VAL A 161 7.81 11.49 1.44
N ALA A 162 8.63 11.18 0.44
CA ALA A 162 9.44 12.16 -0.28
C ALA A 162 9.38 11.91 -1.80
N VAL A 163 9.11 12.95 -2.58
CA VAL A 163 9.20 12.91 -4.04
C VAL A 163 10.61 13.28 -4.46
N THR A 164 11.39 12.27 -4.84
CA THR A 164 12.85 12.42 -5.02
C THR A 164 13.27 12.66 -6.46
N GLY A 165 12.37 12.44 -7.43
CA GLY A 165 12.70 12.70 -8.83
C GLY A 165 11.64 12.23 -9.81
N ARG A 166 12.05 12.17 -11.07
CA ARG A 166 11.27 11.63 -12.19
C ARG A 166 12.14 10.71 -13.02
N GLN A 167 11.54 9.67 -13.59
CA GLN A 167 12.22 8.72 -14.44
C GLN A 167 11.25 8.14 -15.48
N GLU A 168 11.75 7.83 -16.67
CA GLU A 168 11.02 7.00 -17.64
C GLU A 168 11.02 5.54 -17.18
N VAL A 169 9.84 4.95 -17.04
CA VAL A 169 9.66 3.57 -16.54
C VAL A 169 8.84 2.77 -17.52
N HIS A 170 9.16 1.49 -17.65
CA HIS A 170 8.36 0.55 -18.43
C HIS A 170 6.97 0.38 -17.80
N ALA A 171 5.92 0.58 -18.60
CA ALA A 171 4.52 0.45 -18.20
C ALA A 171 3.84 -0.76 -18.87
N GLY A 172 4.61 -1.82 -19.13
CA GLY A 172 4.20 -3.01 -19.90
C GLY A 172 4.27 -2.81 -21.42
N ARG A 173 4.31 -3.92 -22.17
CA ARG A 173 4.25 -3.99 -23.65
C ARG A 173 5.23 -3.06 -24.40
N GLY A 174 6.42 -2.85 -23.85
CA GLY A 174 7.46 -2.00 -24.45
C GLY A 174 7.20 -0.49 -24.38
N ARG A 175 6.13 -0.06 -23.70
CA ARG A 175 5.82 1.37 -23.50
C ARG A 175 6.64 1.93 -22.34
N GLN A 176 7.30 3.06 -22.55
CA GLN A 176 7.86 3.87 -21.47
C GLN A 176 6.97 5.06 -21.18
N VAL A 177 6.83 5.40 -19.90
CA VAL A 177 6.08 6.58 -19.46
C VAL A 177 6.84 7.31 -18.35
N PRO A 178 6.70 8.64 -18.25
CA PRO A 178 7.26 9.39 -17.16
C PRO A 178 6.57 9.01 -15.85
N ALA A 179 7.36 8.71 -14.83
CA ALA A 179 6.90 8.38 -13.50
C ALA A 179 7.60 9.27 -12.45
N TRP A 180 6.86 9.64 -11.41
CA TRP A 180 7.42 10.23 -10.20
C TRP A 180 8.06 9.14 -9.34
N ILE A 181 9.27 9.41 -8.84
CA ILE A 181 9.93 8.57 -7.85
C ILE A 181 9.51 9.06 -6.47
N VAL A 182 8.87 8.19 -5.70
CA VAL A 182 8.35 8.47 -4.37
C VAL A 182 8.96 7.48 -3.39
N GLN A 183 9.67 7.98 -2.38
CA GLN A 183 10.22 7.15 -1.31
C GLN A 183 9.35 7.27 -0.07
N THR A 184 9.13 6.15 0.60
CA THR A 184 8.49 6.09 1.91
C THR A 184 9.44 5.50 2.93
N GLU A 185 9.50 6.10 4.11
CA GLU A 185 10.24 5.61 5.27
C GLU A 185 9.27 5.29 6.41
N TRP A 186 9.34 4.06 6.94
CA TRP A 186 8.31 3.52 7.83
C TRP A 186 8.74 3.52 9.29
N GLY A 187 8.28 4.51 10.06
CA GLY A 187 8.43 4.56 11.51
C GLY A 187 9.86 4.30 12.01
N ARG A 188 10.00 3.53 13.09
CA ARG A 188 11.29 3.26 13.76
C ARG A 188 12.17 2.23 13.06
N SER A 189 11.63 1.44 12.12
CA SER A 189 12.46 0.48 11.39
C SER A 189 13.32 1.17 10.34
N HIS A 190 13.02 2.42 10.00
CA HIS A 190 13.65 3.16 8.90
C HIS A 190 13.64 2.38 7.58
N ALA A 191 12.67 1.45 7.43
CA ALA A 191 12.53 0.67 6.21
C ALA A 191 12.11 1.62 5.08
N VAL A 192 12.90 1.63 4.00
CA VAL A 192 12.65 2.47 2.83
C VAL A 192 12.05 1.64 1.70
N VAL A 193 10.94 2.12 1.15
CA VAL A 193 10.31 1.58 -0.06
C VAL A 193 10.25 2.68 -1.11
N THR A 194 10.62 2.37 -2.35
CA THR A 194 10.56 3.30 -3.48
C THR A 194 9.44 2.88 -4.43
N TYR A 195 8.63 3.84 -4.84
CA TYR A 195 7.49 3.69 -5.74
C TYR A 195 7.68 4.58 -6.96
N TRP A 196 7.29 4.07 -8.13
CA TRP A 196 7.23 4.84 -9.37
C TRP A 196 5.77 4.99 -9.78
N ILE A 197 5.29 6.23 -9.75
CA ILE A 197 3.87 6.56 -9.97
C ILE A 197 3.73 7.31 -11.28
N GLY A 198 2.98 6.73 -12.21
CA GLY A 198 2.77 7.24 -13.57
C GLY A 198 1.85 8.46 -13.65
N GLY A 199 1.65 8.94 -14.88
CA GLY A 199 0.71 10.03 -15.22
C GLY A 199 -0.76 9.66 -15.02
N GLN A 200 -1.69 10.49 -15.48
CA GLN A 200 -3.13 10.32 -15.21
C GLN A 200 -3.79 9.21 -16.06
N PRO A 201 -4.63 8.31 -15.48
CA PRO A 201 -4.88 8.13 -14.05
C PRO A 201 -3.62 7.58 -13.36
N ALA A 202 -3.32 8.07 -12.15
CA ALA A 202 -2.08 7.71 -11.46
C ALA A 202 -1.99 6.20 -11.19
N GLU A 203 -1.08 5.54 -11.90
CA GLU A 203 -0.81 4.11 -11.81
C GLU A 203 0.47 3.86 -11.01
N LEU A 204 0.48 2.82 -10.18
CA LEU A 204 1.73 2.31 -9.60
C LEU A 204 2.41 1.41 -10.63
N LEU A 205 3.51 1.88 -11.21
CA LEU A 205 4.21 1.18 -12.30
C LEU A 205 5.30 0.24 -11.79
N LYS A 206 5.97 0.65 -10.72
CA LYS A 206 7.06 -0.10 -10.10
C LYS A 206 7.13 0.17 -8.61
N GLN A 207 7.56 -0.83 -7.85
CA GLN A 207 7.89 -0.74 -6.43
C GLN A 207 9.20 -1.48 -6.18
N SER A 208 10.00 -1.00 -5.23
CA SER A 208 11.26 -1.61 -4.83
C SER A 208 11.51 -1.44 -3.33
N SER A 209 12.02 -2.48 -2.70
CA SER A 209 12.44 -2.48 -1.30
C SER A 209 13.70 -3.32 -1.11
N THR A 210 14.63 -2.85 -0.28
CA THR A 210 15.81 -3.62 0.10
C THR A 210 15.49 -4.52 1.29
N LEU A 211 15.78 -5.81 1.16
CA LEU A 211 15.65 -6.78 2.23
C LEU A 211 16.83 -6.66 3.21
N PRO A 212 16.72 -7.15 4.46
CA PRO A 212 17.83 -7.16 5.41
C PRO A 212 19.09 -7.87 4.90
N SER A 213 18.95 -8.82 3.96
CA SER A 213 20.08 -9.50 3.30
C SER A 213 20.86 -8.61 2.32
N GLY A 214 20.37 -7.41 2.00
CA GLY A 214 20.89 -6.55 0.93
C GLY A 214 20.30 -6.84 -0.45
N ALA A 215 19.57 -7.95 -0.61
CA ALA A 215 18.83 -8.24 -1.83
C ALA A 215 17.74 -7.20 -2.08
N VAL A 216 17.43 -6.91 -3.34
CA VAL A 216 16.37 -5.98 -3.72
C VAL A 216 15.18 -6.76 -4.24
N LEU A 217 14.02 -6.53 -3.63
CA LEU A 217 12.75 -7.03 -4.11
C LEU A 217 12.07 -5.96 -4.97
N GLN A 218 11.71 -6.31 -6.19
CA GLN A 218 11.14 -5.38 -7.16
C GLN A 218 9.83 -5.91 -7.72
N PHE A 219 8.82 -5.04 -7.80
CA PHE A 219 7.55 -5.30 -8.45
C PHE A 219 7.46 -4.41 -9.67
N VAL A 220 7.29 -4.97 -10.87
CA VAL A 220 7.29 -4.21 -12.13
C VAL A 220 6.04 -4.56 -12.93
N ARG A 221 5.34 -3.54 -13.43
CA ARG A 221 4.16 -3.74 -14.28
C ARG A 221 4.48 -4.61 -15.50
N SER A 222 3.68 -5.67 -15.66
CA SER A 222 3.78 -6.65 -16.76
C SER A 222 3.08 -6.14 -18.03
#